data_AF-A0A4U3B2K0-F1
#
_entry.id   AF-A0A4U3B2K0-F1
#
_cell.length_a   1.000
_cell.length_b   1.000
_cell.length_c   1.000
_cell.angle_alpha   90.00
_cell.angle_beta   90.00
_cell.angle_gamma   90.00
#
_symmetry.space_group_name_H-M   'P 1'
#
loop_
_entity.id
_entity.type
_entity.pdbx_description
1 polymer ?
#
loop_
_entity_poly.entity_id
_entity_poly.type
_entity_poly.pdbx_seq_one_letter_code
_entity_poly.pdbx_strand_id
1 'polypeptide(L)'
;MTQNISQGERIHSIDIIRGIAVLGIFLVNWPVIAGIDSRDLSGVYEGLDSYIRLFYDMFIQTKFYTIFSFLFGLGFYIFMTRAEAKTDRPKTLFVRRLLILLLFGFLHYVLLWDGDILHTYAIAGFFLFLFYKREPRTILIWAIVLLSIFQFFMLIAGIMIAFVPKAELGFSLPIMPLEDWVSQIQNRFHAFYADGIELNAFMLPETVGLFLLGLYAGKKDIFRRTKELDPKLKKWQIIMFILTLPMWFFMIRYFLSKPSYEPIYMQVFTMFSGKTLFIFYIFTLMRLLQKERWQTLLRPFQYV
;
A
#
# COMPACT_ATOMS: atom_id res chain seq x y z
N MET A 1 12.64 -35.64 -9.26
CA MET A 1 12.22 -35.73 -7.83
C MET A 1 11.24 -34.60 -7.54
N THR A 2 9.95 -34.90 -7.56
CA THR A 2 8.86 -33.98 -7.19
C THR A 2 8.78 -33.92 -5.67
N GLN A 3 9.42 -32.90 -5.07
CA GLN A 3 9.21 -32.61 -3.66
C GLN A 3 7.76 -32.15 -3.48
N ASN A 4 6.95 -33.01 -2.87
CA ASN A 4 5.65 -32.66 -2.30
C ASN A 4 5.90 -31.69 -1.14
N ILE A 5 5.84 -30.40 -1.43
CA ILE A 5 5.90 -29.34 -0.43
C ILE A 5 4.67 -29.48 0.48
N SER A 6 4.89 -29.88 1.73
CA SER A 6 3.82 -30.08 2.72
C SER A 6 3.06 -28.76 3.00
N GLN A 7 1.79 -28.85 3.40
CA GLN A 7 0.98 -27.68 3.79
C GLN A 7 1.60 -26.81 4.91
N GLY A 8 2.63 -27.32 5.61
CA GLY A 8 3.38 -26.64 6.66
C GLY A 8 4.63 -25.87 6.21
N GLU A 9 5.07 -25.97 4.94
CA GLU A 9 6.25 -25.23 4.50
C GLU A 9 6.01 -23.72 4.50
N ARG A 10 6.92 -23.01 5.16
CA ARG A 10 6.97 -21.56 5.23
C ARG A 10 7.27 -21.05 3.81
N ILE A 11 6.38 -20.22 3.27
CA ILE A 11 6.55 -19.70 1.92
C ILE A 11 7.55 -18.54 2.00
N HIS A 12 8.84 -18.88 1.86
CA HIS A 12 9.97 -17.94 1.96
C HIS A 12 9.78 -16.69 1.07
N SER A 13 9.15 -16.86 -0.10
CA SER A 13 8.90 -15.73 -1.01
C SER A 13 7.95 -14.69 -0.44
N ILE A 14 6.93 -15.09 0.33
CA ILE A 14 5.99 -14.15 0.96
C ILE A 14 6.72 -13.33 2.04
N ASP A 15 7.56 -13.98 2.84
CA ASP A 15 8.30 -13.30 3.90
C ASP A 15 9.33 -12.32 3.33
N ILE A 16 10.07 -12.70 2.28
CA ILE A 16 11.01 -11.80 1.58
C ILE A 16 10.28 -10.58 0.99
N ILE A 17 9.15 -10.80 0.29
CA ILE A 17 8.38 -9.70 -0.31
C ILE A 17 7.82 -8.79 0.79
N ARG A 18 7.44 -9.34 1.95
CA ARG A 18 7.04 -8.54 3.12
C ARG A 18 8.19 -7.68 3.64
N GLY A 19 9.39 -8.23 3.83
CA GLY A 19 10.54 -7.45 4.29
C GLY A 19 10.94 -6.33 3.32
N ILE A 20 10.89 -6.61 2.01
CA ILE A 20 11.09 -5.58 0.97
C ILE A 20 10.00 -4.50 1.05
N ALA A 21 8.74 -4.91 1.27
CA ALA A 21 7.63 -3.97 1.44
C ALA A 21 7.84 -3.07 2.67
N VAL A 22 8.30 -3.61 3.80
CA VAL A 22 8.60 -2.81 5.01
C VAL A 22 9.69 -1.77 4.74
N LEU A 23 10.79 -2.14 4.07
CA LEU A 23 11.81 -1.17 3.66
C LEU A 23 11.22 -0.10 2.72
N GLY A 24 10.37 -0.52 1.80
CA GLY A 24 9.68 0.40 0.91
C GLY A 24 8.72 1.34 1.61
N ILE A 25 8.01 0.91 2.66
CA ILE A 25 7.17 1.77 3.50
C ILE A 25 8.03 2.84 4.19
N PHE A 26 9.21 2.47 4.68
CA PHE A 26 10.14 3.46 5.23
C PHE A 26 10.50 4.53 4.18
N LEU A 27 10.84 4.12 2.95
CA LEU A 27 11.13 5.05 1.86
C LEU A 27 9.93 5.96 1.52
N VAL A 28 8.71 5.39 1.49
CA VAL A 28 7.47 6.16 1.24
C VAL A 28 7.21 7.23 2.30
N ASN A 29 7.70 7.05 3.52
CA ASN A 29 7.53 8.02 4.60
C ASN A 29 8.73 8.96 4.76
N TRP A 30 9.82 8.73 4.03
CA TRP A 30 11.03 9.53 4.15
C TRP A 30 10.81 11.03 3.91
N PRO A 31 10.03 11.48 2.89
CA PRO A 31 9.78 12.91 2.69
C PRO A 31 9.13 13.59 3.89
N VAL A 32 8.22 12.89 4.58
CA VAL A 32 7.54 13.38 5.79
C VAL A 32 8.49 13.37 6.99
N ILE A 33 9.26 12.29 7.17
CA ILE A 33 10.25 12.16 8.25
C ILE A 33 11.35 13.23 8.14
N ALA A 34 11.80 13.53 6.92
CA ALA A 34 12.81 14.55 6.65
C ALA A 34 12.25 15.99 6.75
N GLY A 35 10.96 16.16 7.00
CA GLY A 35 10.29 17.47 7.09
C GLY A 35 10.09 18.18 5.73
N ILE A 36 10.40 17.50 4.61
CA ILE A 36 10.36 18.06 3.25
C ILE A 36 8.92 18.10 2.74
N ASP A 37 8.15 17.03 2.96
CA ASP A 37 6.70 16.96 2.73
C ASP A 37 5.96 17.24 4.05
N SER A 38 6.35 18.27 4.81
CA SER A 38 5.60 18.70 6.01
C SER A 38 4.25 19.30 5.60
N ARG A 39 3.37 18.45 5.06
CA ARG A 39 1.98 18.65 4.61
C ARG A 39 1.69 19.79 3.67
N ASP A 40 2.67 20.63 3.37
CA ASP A 40 2.60 21.60 2.30
C ASP A 40 2.66 20.85 0.96
N LEU A 41 1.50 20.37 0.51
CA LEU A 41 1.29 19.77 -0.82
C LEU A 41 1.68 20.75 -1.96
N SER A 42 2.05 21.99 -1.63
CA SER A 42 2.59 22.97 -2.54
C SER A 42 4.07 22.76 -2.92
N GLY A 43 4.75 21.77 -2.32
CA GLY A 43 6.18 21.45 -2.49
C GLY A 43 6.67 21.62 -3.93
N VAL A 44 7.38 22.72 -4.17
CA VAL A 44 7.99 23.03 -5.45
C VAL A 44 9.40 22.47 -5.44
N TYR A 45 9.65 21.49 -6.30
CA TYR A 45 10.98 20.89 -6.45
C TYR A 45 11.67 21.47 -7.67
N GLU A 46 12.92 21.92 -7.50
CA GLU A 46 13.73 22.51 -8.57
C GLU A 46 15.07 21.78 -8.71
N GLY A 47 15.77 21.98 -9.83
CA GLY A 47 17.10 21.42 -10.04
C GLY A 47 17.13 19.89 -9.87
N LEU A 48 18.16 19.37 -9.19
CA LEU A 48 18.34 17.94 -8.96
C LEU A 48 17.19 17.31 -8.16
N ASP A 49 16.63 18.04 -7.20
CA ASP A 49 15.58 17.54 -6.32
C ASP A 49 14.30 17.21 -7.09
N SER A 50 14.03 17.96 -8.17
CA SER A 50 12.90 17.69 -9.06
C SER A 50 13.02 16.34 -9.79
N TYR A 51 14.23 15.94 -10.19
CA TYR A 51 14.49 14.63 -10.80
C TYR A 51 14.35 13.50 -9.79
N ILE A 52 14.87 13.71 -8.57
CA ILE A 52 14.76 12.75 -7.47
C ILE A 52 13.28 12.56 -7.10
N ARG A 53 12.52 13.65 -6.99
CA ARG A 53 11.09 13.60 -6.65
C ARG A 53 10.26 12.94 -7.76
N LEU A 54 10.54 13.23 -9.03
CA LEU A 54 9.88 12.53 -10.14
C LEU A 54 10.16 11.02 -10.09
N PHE A 55 11.41 10.61 -9.88
CA PHE A 55 11.76 9.19 -9.74
C PHE A 55 11.02 8.56 -8.56
N TYR A 56 11.01 9.24 -7.42
CA TYR A 56 10.28 8.82 -6.24
C TYR A 56 8.79 8.60 -6.52
N ASP A 57 8.11 9.55 -7.17
CA ASP A 57 6.70 9.44 -7.48
C ASP A 57 6.41 8.33 -8.52
N MET A 58 7.30 8.14 -9.49
CA MET A 58 7.17 7.09 -10.50
C MET A 58 7.34 5.67 -9.94
N PHE A 59 8.32 5.45 -9.05
CA PHE A 59 8.76 4.10 -8.66
C PHE A 59 8.46 3.73 -7.20
N ILE A 60 8.37 4.70 -6.29
CA ILE A 60 8.31 4.44 -4.84
C ILE A 60 6.93 4.80 -4.28
N GLN A 61 6.51 6.06 -4.47
CA GLN A 61 5.29 6.61 -3.87
C GLN A 61 4.06 5.79 -4.23
N THR A 62 3.29 5.38 -3.21
CA THR A 62 2.10 4.49 -3.25
C THR A 62 2.36 3.00 -3.52
N LYS A 63 3.51 2.61 -4.10
CA LYS A 63 3.73 1.23 -4.59
C LYS A 63 3.97 0.26 -3.44
N PHE A 64 4.73 0.65 -2.44
CA PHE A 64 5.04 -0.25 -1.31
C PHE A 64 3.91 -0.35 -0.30
N TYR A 65 3.12 0.72 -0.14
CA TYR A 65 1.85 0.69 0.57
C TYR A 65 0.89 -0.35 -0.02
N THR A 66 0.70 -0.33 -1.34
CA THR A 66 -0.21 -1.27 -2.01
C THR A 66 0.25 -2.71 -1.90
N ILE A 67 1.57 -2.98 -1.99
CA ILE A 67 2.15 -4.30 -1.71
C ILE A 67 1.85 -4.70 -0.26
N PHE A 68 2.13 -3.83 0.71
CA PHE A 68 1.94 -4.14 2.13
C PHE A 68 0.47 -4.43 2.45
N SER A 69 -0.46 -3.63 1.91
CA SER A 69 -1.91 -3.88 1.99
C SER A 69 -2.30 -5.24 1.39
N PHE A 70 -1.85 -5.53 0.17
CA PHE A 70 -2.09 -6.82 -0.46
C PHE A 70 -1.57 -7.99 0.40
N LEU A 71 -0.37 -7.87 0.96
CA LEU A 71 0.22 -8.89 1.81
C LEU A 71 -0.53 -9.06 3.14
N PHE A 72 -1.18 -8.02 3.66
CA PHE A 72 -2.03 -8.13 4.84
C PHE A 72 -3.21 -9.07 4.58
N GLY A 73 -3.92 -8.89 3.45
CA GLY A 73 -5.03 -9.74 3.06
C GLY A 73 -4.62 -11.20 2.77
N LEU A 74 -3.45 -11.38 2.14
CA LEU A 74 -2.84 -12.70 1.97
C LEU A 74 -2.49 -13.34 3.33
N GLY A 75 -1.92 -12.54 4.24
CA GLY A 75 -1.57 -12.95 5.59
C GLY A 75 -2.79 -13.35 6.42
N PHE A 76 -3.92 -12.65 6.26
CA PHE A 76 -5.20 -13.03 6.85
C PHE A 76 -5.65 -14.42 6.39
N TYR A 77 -5.61 -14.70 5.08
CA TYR A 77 -5.98 -16.02 4.56
C TYR A 77 -5.10 -17.14 5.15
N ILE A 78 -3.78 -16.94 5.13
CA ILE A 78 -2.82 -17.92 5.67
C ILE A 78 -3.01 -18.10 7.17
N PHE A 79 -3.30 -17.03 7.91
CA PHE A 79 -3.59 -17.10 9.33
C PHE A 79 -4.85 -17.91 9.61
N MET A 80 -5.95 -17.57 8.95
CA MET A 80 -7.25 -18.20 9.17
C MET A 80 -7.22 -19.69 8.85
N THR A 81 -6.65 -20.07 7.71
CA THR A 81 -6.51 -21.49 7.32
C THR A 81 -5.66 -22.29 8.31
N ARG A 82 -4.57 -21.71 8.82
CA ARG A 82 -3.73 -22.37 9.85
C ARG A 82 -4.42 -22.43 11.21
N ALA A 83 -5.17 -21.39 11.58
CA ALA A 83 -5.88 -21.34 12.85
C ALA A 83 -7.06 -22.33 12.86
N GLU A 84 -7.80 -22.46 11.75
CA GLU A 84 -8.86 -23.45 11.57
C GLU A 84 -8.37 -24.89 11.73
N ALA A 85 -7.11 -25.17 11.37
CA ALA A 85 -6.49 -26.49 11.57
C ALA A 85 -6.03 -26.74 13.02
N LYS A 86 -5.99 -25.72 13.89
CA LYS A 86 -5.37 -25.79 15.23
C LYS A 86 -6.31 -25.46 16.38
N THR A 87 -7.42 -24.75 16.13
CA THR A 87 -8.34 -24.31 17.16
C THR A 87 -9.76 -24.17 16.63
N ASP A 88 -10.74 -24.35 17.50
CA ASP A 88 -12.16 -24.13 17.20
C ASP A 88 -12.54 -22.64 17.13
N ARG A 89 -11.65 -21.72 17.56
CA ARG A 89 -11.94 -20.27 17.64
C ARG A 89 -10.98 -19.40 16.80
N PRO A 90 -10.77 -19.70 15.51
CA PRO A 90 -9.80 -18.98 14.66
C PRO A 90 -10.16 -17.49 14.49
N LYS A 91 -11.46 -17.19 14.38
CA LYS A 91 -11.96 -15.81 14.25
C LYS A 91 -11.62 -14.98 15.49
N THR A 92 -11.82 -15.53 16.69
CA THR A 92 -11.54 -14.83 17.95
C THR A 92 -10.06 -14.46 18.05
N LEU A 93 -9.16 -15.35 17.63
CA LEU A 93 -7.73 -15.06 17.61
C LEU A 93 -7.39 -13.91 16.66
N PHE A 94 -7.98 -13.89 15.46
CA PHE A 94 -7.74 -12.80 14.51
C PHE A 94 -8.38 -11.49 14.95
N VAL A 95 -9.59 -11.51 15.53
CA VAL A 95 -10.23 -10.32 16.13
C VAL A 95 -9.35 -9.74 17.22
N ARG A 96 -8.79 -10.56 18.11
CA ARG A 96 -7.85 -10.10 19.14
C ARG A 96 -6.64 -9.41 18.51
N ARG A 97 -6.09 -9.96 17.42
CA ARG A 97 -4.99 -9.34 16.66
C ARG A 97 -5.38 -7.99 16.08
N LEU A 98 -6.58 -7.87 15.51
CA LEU A 98 -7.08 -6.60 14.97
C LEU A 98 -7.32 -5.56 16.07
N LEU A 99 -7.86 -5.95 17.22
CA LEU A 99 -8.07 -5.04 18.35
C LEU A 99 -6.74 -4.52 18.92
N ILE A 100 -5.73 -5.40 19.03
CA ILE A 100 -4.38 -5.00 19.42
C ILE A 100 -3.80 -4.03 18.39
N LEU A 101 -3.93 -4.34 17.09
CA LEU A 101 -3.46 -3.48 16.01
C LEU A 101 -4.16 -2.12 16.01
N LEU A 102 -5.47 -2.09 16.29
CA LEU A 102 -6.26 -0.87 16.38
C LEU A 102 -5.80 0.00 17.56
N LEU A 103 -5.58 -0.61 18.72
CA LEU A 103 -5.08 0.10 19.90
C LEU A 103 -3.69 0.69 19.64
N PHE A 104 -2.76 -0.10 19.10
CA PHE A 104 -1.43 0.40 18.78
C PHE A 104 -1.47 1.48 17.70
N GLY A 105 -2.29 1.32 16.66
CA GLY A 105 -2.45 2.34 15.62
C GLY A 105 -3.01 3.65 16.18
N PHE A 106 -4.03 3.58 17.03
CA PHE A 106 -4.58 4.76 17.69
C PHE A 106 -3.57 5.46 18.60
N LEU A 107 -2.86 4.70 19.45
CA LEU A 107 -1.81 5.26 20.31
C LEU A 107 -0.67 5.84 19.47
N HIS A 108 -0.28 5.17 18.39
CA HIS A 108 0.74 5.66 17.47
C HIS A 108 0.30 6.96 16.78
N TYR A 109 -0.95 7.04 16.33
CA TYR A 109 -1.53 8.24 15.73
C TYR A 109 -1.49 9.43 16.67
N VAL A 110 -2.02 9.26 17.89
CA VAL A 110 -2.17 10.34 18.87
C VAL A 110 -0.83 10.74 19.48
N LEU A 111 -0.01 9.76 19.85
CA LEU A 111 1.25 10.02 20.52
C LEU A 111 2.31 10.43 19.50
N LEU A 112 2.49 9.69 18.41
CA LEU A 112 3.71 9.79 17.60
C LEU A 112 3.50 10.50 16.27
N TRP A 113 2.59 10.00 15.43
CA TRP A 113 2.45 10.47 14.06
C TRP A 113 1.08 10.15 13.47
N ASP A 114 0.40 11.19 13.01
CA ASP A 114 -0.95 11.23 12.47
C ASP A 114 -1.08 10.76 11.00
N GLY A 115 -0.01 10.19 10.42
CA GLY A 115 -0.05 9.45 9.15
C GLY A 115 -0.17 7.93 9.32
N ASP A 116 -0.48 7.45 10.53
CA ASP A 116 -0.54 6.03 10.82
C ASP A 116 -1.52 5.26 9.92
N ILE A 117 -1.16 4.01 9.60
CA ILE A 117 -1.94 3.14 8.72
C ILE A 117 -2.50 1.91 9.45
N LEU A 118 -2.02 1.66 10.67
CA LEU A 118 -2.32 0.47 11.44
C LEU A 118 -3.79 0.49 11.88
N HIS A 119 -4.33 1.65 12.29
CA HIS A 119 -5.75 1.74 12.65
C HIS A 119 -6.64 1.54 11.41
N THR A 120 -6.31 2.11 10.25
CA THR A 120 -7.04 1.88 8.98
C THR A 120 -7.02 0.40 8.61
N TYR A 121 -5.87 -0.26 8.77
CA TYR A 121 -5.70 -1.68 8.50
C TYR A 121 -6.48 -2.56 9.47
N ALA A 122 -6.53 -2.18 10.74
CA ALA A 122 -7.32 -2.90 11.73
C ALA A 122 -8.80 -2.86 11.37
N ILE A 123 -9.32 -1.68 11.02
CA ILE A 123 -10.71 -1.48 10.59
C ILE A 123 -10.99 -2.26 9.29
N ALA A 124 -10.17 -2.07 8.26
CA ALA A 124 -10.27 -2.79 6.99
C ALA A 124 -10.19 -4.33 7.17
N GLY A 125 -9.39 -4.78 8.12
CA GLY A 125 -9.22 -6.20 8.47
C GLY A 125 -10.51 -6.86 8.94
N PHE A 126 -11.43 -6.14 9.58
CA PHE A 126 -12.73 -6.69 9.96
C PHE A 126 -13.61 -7.00 8.74
N PHE A 127 -13.51 -6.22 7.67
CA PHE A 127 -14.27 -6.47 6.44
C PHE A 127 -13.87 -7.78 5.77
N LEU A 128 -12.62 -8.24 5.94
CA LEU A 128 -12.17 -9.53 5.39
C LEU A 128 -13.01 -10.71 5.87
N PHE A 129 -13.61 -10.66 7.07
CA PHE A 129 -14.49 -11.72 7.55
C PHE A 129 -15.75 -11.90 6.70
N LEU A 130 -16.26 -10.83 6.08
CA LEU A 130 -17.42 -10.87 5.18
C LEU A 130 -17.13 -11.66 3.90
N PHE A 131 -15.85 -11.69 3.50
CA PHE A 131 -15.38 -12.27 2.24
C PHE A 131 -14.66 -13.61 2.43
N TYR A 132 -14.20 -13.93 3.64
CA TYR A 132 -13.39 -15.12 3.91
C TYR A 132 -14.03 -16.43 3.41
N LYS A 133 -15.35 -16.59 3.57
CA LYS A 133 -16.09 -17.78 3.11
C LYS A 133 -16.66 -17.66 1.68
N ARG A 134 -16.45 -16.54 0.99
CA ARG A 134 -16.99 -16.31 -0.36
C ARG A 134 -16.12 -16.94 -1.44
N GLU A 135 -16.71 -17.20 -2.60
CA GLU A 135 -16.00 -17.72 -3.76
C GLU A 135 -14.91 -16.74 -4.24
N PRO A 136 -13.76 -17.23 -4.76
CA PRO A 136 -12.69 -16.37 -5.27
C PRO A 136 -13.16 -15.36 -6.32
N ARG A 137 -14.16 -15.73 -7.14
CA ARG A 137 -14.76 -14.83 -8.14
C ARG A 137 -15.43 -13.63 -7.48
N THR A 138 -16.23 -13.85 -6.42
CA THR A 138 -16.88 -12.78 -5.67
C THR A 138 -15.84 -11.86 -5.01
N ILE A 139 -14.80 -12.44 -4.42
CA ILE A 139 -13.72 -11.67 -3.78
C ILE A 139 -13.02 -10.77 -4.80
N LEU A 140 -12.70 -11.29 -5.98
CA LEU A 140 -12.05 -10.52 -7.05
C LEU A 140 -12.95 -9.40 -7.58
N ILE A 141 -14.25 -9.66 -7.79
CA ILE A 141 -15.21 -8.64 -8.23
C ILE A 141 -15.26 -7.49 -7.24
N TRP A 142 -15.44 -7.79 -5.95
CA TRP A 142 -15.49 -6.75 -4.92
C TRP A 142 -14.16 -6.02 -4.75
N ALA A 143 -13.02 -6.70 -4.88
CA ALA A 143 -11.72 -6.06 -4.90
C ALA A 143 -11.62 -5.01 -6.01
N ILE A 144 -12.01 -5.39 -7.24
CA ILE A 144 -11.98 -4.48 -8.41
C ILE A 144 -12.98 -3.33 -8.23
N VAL A 145 -14.20 -3.60 -7.77
CA VAL A 145 -15.23 -2.57 -7.56
C VAL A 145 -14.75 -1.52 -6.55
N LEU A 146 -14.25 -1.94 -5.40
CA LEU A 146 -13.80 -1.01 -4.35
C LEU A 146 -12.58 -0.18 -4.80
N LEU A 147 -11.63 -0.79 -5.50
CA LEU A 147 -10.49 -0.09 -6.07
C LEU A 147 -10.92 0.91 -7.14
N SER A 148 -11.85 0.53 -8.01
CA SER A 148 -12.38 1.41 -9.05
C SER A 148 -13.16 2.59 -8.47
N ILE A 149 -13.94 2.38 -7.41
CA ILE A 149 -14.66 3.46 -6.70
C ILE A 149 -13.66 4.48 -6.15
N PHE A 150 -12.65 4.01 -5.40
CA PHE A 150 -11.62 4.89 -4.87
C PHE A 150 -10.91 5.66 -5.98
N GLN A 151 -10.53 4.95 -7.05
CA GLN A 151 -9.79 5.53 -8.16
C GLN A 151 -10.63 6.57 -8.94
N PHE A 152 -11.94 6.36 -9.04
CA PHE A 152 -12.88 7.31 -9.62
C PHE A 152 -12.93 8.60 -8.79
N PHE A 153 -13.04 8.50 -7.46
CA PHE A 153 -12.99 9.68 -6.59
C PHE A 153 -11.65 10.41 -6.65
N MET A 154 -10.53 9.68 -6.69
CA MET A 154 -9.20 10.30 -6.87
C MET A 154 -9.08 11.03 -8.21
N LEU A 155 -9.66 10.48 -9.28
CA LEU A 155 -9.70 11.15 -10.58
C LEU A 155 -10.50 12.45 -10.50
N ILE A 156 -11.69 12.43 -9.89
CA ILE A 156 -12.49 13.65 -9.68
C ILE A 156 -11.72 14.67 -8.85
N ALA A 157 -11.11 14.26 -7.74
CA ALA A 157 -10.33 15.13 -6.87
C ALA A 157 -9.18 15.80 -7.64
N GLY A 158 -8.42 15.06 -8.45
CA GLY A 158 -7.35 15.65 -9.24
C GLY A 158 -7.82 16.59 -10.36
N ILE A 159 -8.96 16.29 -10.98
CA ILE A 159 -9.59 17.23 -11.92
C ILE A 159 -9.96 18.52 -11.20
N MET A 160 -10.61 18.42 -10.03
CA MET A 160 -10.97 19.59 -9.22
C MET A 160 -9.74 20.41 -8.83
N ILE A 161 -8.67 19.77 -8.35
CA ILE A 161 -7.41 20.44 -8.01
C ILE A 161 -6.82 21.22 -9.20
N ALA A 162 -6.99 20.73 -10.43
CA ALA A 162 -6.50 21.43 -11.62
C ALA A 162 -7.23 22.76 -11.90
N PHE A 163 -8.42 22.96 -11.32
CA PHE A 163 -9.23 24.19 -11.47
C PHE A 163 -9.22 25.09 -10.23
N VAL A 164 -8.66 24.64 -9.10
CA VAL A 164 -8.57 25.45 -7.88
C VAL A 164 -7.25 26.24 -7.88
N PRO A 165 -7.28 27.57 -7.66
CA PRO A 165 -6.06 28.36 -7.53
C PRO A 165 -5.15 27.80 -6.43
N LYS A 166 -3.83 27.73 -6.69
CA LYS A 166 -2.87 27.14 -5.75
C LYS A 166 -2.92 27.77 -4.35
N ALA A 167 -3.17 29.08 -4.27
CA ALA A 167 -3.30 29.82 -3.01
C ALA A 167 -4.51 29.37 -2.16
N GLU A 168 -5.55 28.82 -2.80
CA GLU A 168 -6.77 28.35 -2.14
C GLU A 168 -6.72 26.88 -1.74
N LEU A 169 -5.70 26.14 -2.17
CA LEU A 169 -5.55 24.73 -1.83
C LEU A 169 -5.30 24.52 -0.33
N GLY A 170 -4.87 25.54 0.42
CA GLY A 170 -5.01 25.60 1.88
C GLY A 170 -4.31 24.50 2.69
N PHE A 171 -3.36 23.75 2.11
CA PHE A 171 -2.74 22.59 2.75
C PHE A 171 -1.51 22.90 3.62
N SER A 172 -1.22 24.16 3.94
CA SER A 172 -0.11 24.51 4.83
C SER A 172 -0.48 24.22 6.28
N LEU A 173 -0.26 22.98 6.73
CA LEU A 173 -0.23 22.71 8.16
C LEU A 173 1.09 23.25 8.72
N PRO A 174 1.05 24.01 9.83
CA PRO A 174 2.26 24.61 10.38
C PRO A 174 3.26 23.50 10.73
N ILE A 175 4.53 23.72 10.38
CA ILE A 175 5.65 22.90 10.87
C ILE A 175 5.56 22.93 12.40
N MET A 176 5.13 21.82 13.03
CA MET A 176 5.01 21.77 14.48
C MET A 176 6.41 21.77 15.09
N PRO A 177 6.80 22.82 15.84
CA PRO A 177 8.07 22.84 16.53
C PRO A 177 8.13 21.67 17.51
N LEU A 178 9.30 21.03 17.63
CA LEU A 178 9.53 19.91 18.55
C LEU A 178 9.42 20.28 20.04
N GLU A 179 9.17 21.55 20.36
CA GLU A 179 9.33 22.13 21.69
C GLU A 179 8.17 21.82 22.65
N ASP A 180 6.97 21.51 22.15
CA ASP A 180 5.81 21.16 23.00
C ASP A 180 5.09 19.87 22.55
N TRP A 181 5.60 18.75 23.04
CA TRP A 181 5.03 17.43 22.79
C TRP A 181 3.57 17.28 23.25
N VAL A 182 3.19 17.95 24.35
CA VAL A 182 1.83 17.83 24.91
C VAL A 182 0.82 18.54 24.01
N SER A 183 1.16 19.74 23.53
CA SER A 183 0.35 20.43 22.52
C SER A 183 0.22 19.60 21.23
N GLN A 184 1.30 18.95 20.78
CA GLN A 184 1.23 18.06 19.61
C GLN A 184 0.27 16.88 19.81
N ILE A 185 0.29 16.24 20.98
CA ILE A 185 -0.67 15.17 21.31
C ILE A 185 -2.11 15.69 21.22
N GLN A 186 -2.39 16.85 21.81
CA GLN A 186 -3.73 17.46 21.76
C GLN A 186 -4.14 17.77 20.32
N ASN A 187 -3.24 18.36 19.53
CA ASN A 187 -3.50 18.68 18.13
C ASN A 187 -3.77 17.41 17.30
N ARG A 188 -2.99 16.34 17.49
CA ARG A 188 -3.24 15.05 16.80
C ARG A 188 -4.55 14.43 17.24
N PHE A 189 -4.87 14.48 18.53
CA PHE A 189 -6.15 13.97 19.03
C PHE A 189 -7.34 14.74 18.44
N HIS A 190 -7.25 16.07 18.35
CA HIS A 190 -8.26 16.89 17.68
C HIS A 190 -8.34 16.61 16.17
N ALA A 191 -7.20 16.54 15.49
CA ALA A 191 -7.13 16.21 14.07
C ALA A 191 -7.72 14.82 13.77
N PHE A 192 -7.54 13.84 14.67
CA PHE A 192 -8.14 12.52 14.52
C PHE A 192 -9.66 12.57 14.40
N TYR A 193 -10.32 13.33 15.30
CA TYR A 193 -11.77 13.42 15.33
C TYR A 193 -12.32 14.37 14.26
N ALA A 194 -11.61 15.47 13.97
CA ALA A 194 -12.02 16.47 12.99
C ALA A 194 -11.91 15.94 11.55
N ASP A 195 -10.72 15.47 11.16
CA ASP A 195 -10.40 15.13 9.77
C ASP A 195 -10.06 13.65 9.60
N GLY A 196 -9.44 13.05 10.62
CA GLY A 196 -8.92 11.70 10.58
C GLY A 196 -10.01 10.67 10.26
N ILE A 197 -11.19 10.76 10.87
CA ILE A 197 -12.29 9.84 10.61
C ILE A 197 -12.72 9.88 9.14
N GLU A 198 -12.88 11.07 8.56
CA GLU A 198 -13.31 11.23 7.17
C GLU A 198 -12.25 10.74 6.19
N LEU A 199 -10.98 11.10 6.41
CA LEU A 199 -9.85 10.61 5.61
C LEU A 199 -9.74 9.08 5.66
N ASN A 200 -9.94 8.48 6.84
CA ASN A 200 -9.94 7.04 6.99
C ASN A 200 -11.10 6.37 6.27
N ALA A 201 -12.31 6.93 6.38
CA ALA A 201 -13.48 6.44 5.68
C ALA A 201 -13.28 6.51 4.15
N PHE A 202 -12.64 7.58 3.67
CA PHE A 202 -12.30 7.76 2.25
C PHE A 202 -11.26 6.74 1.75
N MET A 203 -10.25 6.41 2.57
CA MET A 203 -9.21 5.42 2.24
C MET A 203 -9.65 3.96 2.40
N LEU A 204 -10.77 3.72 3.08
CA LEU A 204 -11.23 2.38 3.44
C LEU A 204 -11.55 1.50 2.21
N PRO A 205 -12.25 1.98 1.16
CA PRO A 205 -12.51 1.17 -0.04
C PRO A 205 -11.23 0.69 -0.71
N GLU A 206 -10.21 1.55 -0.82
CA GLU A 206 -8.92 1.17 -1.39
C GLU A 206 -8.26 0.06 -0.57
N THR A 207 -8.17 0.27 0.75
CA THR A 207 -7.50 -0.64 1.68
C THR A 207 -8.17 -2.01 1.65
N VAL A 208 -9.50 -2.04 1.76
CA VAL A 208 -10.28 -3.28 1.67
C VAL A 208 -10.11 -3.92 0.30
N GLY A 209 -10.14 -3.15 -0.79
CA GLY A 209 -9.93 -3.66 -2.15
C GLY A 209 -8.58 -4.37 -2.31
N LEU A 210 -7.49 -3.77 -1.82
CA LEU A 210 -6.15 -4.38 -1.83
C LEU A 210 -6.08 -5.63 -0.94
N PHE A 211 -6.69 -5.59 0.25
CA PHE A 211 -6.78 -6.75 1.14
C PHE A 211 -7.54 -7.90 0.47
N LEU A 212 -8.61 -7.61 -0.26
CA LEU A 212 -9.36 -8.62 -1.01
C LEU A 212 -8.55 -9.21 -2.17
N LEU A 213 -7.72 -8.42 -2.86
CA LEU A 213 -6.77 -8.97 -3.84
C LEU A 213 -5.78 -9.94 -3.18
N GLY A 214 -5.29 -9.60 -1.98
CA GLY A 214 -4.44 -10.48 -1.18
C GLY A 214 -5.12 -11.78 -0.77
N LEU A 215 -6.35 -11.68 -0.27
CA LEU A 215 -7.20 -12.82 0.10
C LEU A 215 -7.48 -13.71 -1.12
N TYR A 216 -7.77 -13.11 -2.28
CA TYR A 216 -7.93 -13.83 -3.55
C TYR A 216 -6.69 -14.61 -3.93
N ALA A 217 -5.51 -13.99 -3.85
CA ALA A 217 -4.24 -14.64 -4.15
C ALA A 217 -3.93 -15.81 -3.21
N GLY A 218 -4.29 -15.66 -1.93
CA GLY A 218 -4.25 -16.74 -0.94
C GLY A 218 -5.16 -17.90 -1.32
N LYS A 219 -6.44 -17.63 -1.60
CA LYS A 219 -7.41 -18.66 -1.99
C LYS A 219 -7.05 -19.40 -3.28
N LYS A 220 -6.43 -18.73 -4.24
CA LYS A 220 -5.96 -19.34 -5.49
C LYS A 220 -4.58 -19.98 -5.37
N ASP A 221 -3.96 -19.87 -4.20
CA ASP A 221 -2.65 -20.41 -3.87
C ASP A 221 -1.55 -19.97 -4.85
N ILE A 222 -1.63 -18.71 -5.31
CA ILE A 222 -0.80 -18.17 -6.39
C ILE A 222 0.69 -18.26 -6.03
N PHE A 223 1.05 -18.01 -4.77
CA PHE A 223 2.44 -18.00 -4.30
C PHE A 223 3.06 -19.40 -4.21
N ARG A 224 2.29 -20.44 -3.88
CA ARG A 224 2.81 -21.83 -3.91
C ARG A 224 2.89 -22.36 -5.34
N ARG A 225 1.96 -21.95 -6.20
CA ARG A 225 1.88 -22.36 -7.61
C ARG A 225 2.71 -21.48 -8.56
N THR A 226 3.68 -20.74 -8.03
CA THR A 226 4.47 -19.78 -8.81
C THR A 226 5.15 -20.41 -10.03
N LYS A 227 5.74 -21.60 -9.88
CA LYS A 227 6.40 -22.33 -10.98
C LYS A 227 5.41 -22.74 -12.08
N GLU A 228 4.24 -23.26 -11.69
CA GLU A 228 3.17 -23.66 -12.60
C GLU A 228 2.58 -22.45 -13.37
N LEU A 229 2.46 -21.32 -12.68
CA LEU A 229 1.82 -20.11 -13.20
C LEU A 229 2.81 -19.16 -13.91
N ASP A 230 4.11 -19.46 -14.00
CA ASP A 230 5.14 -18.53 -14.52
C ASP A 230 4.78 -17.89 -15.87
N PRO A 231 4.29 -18.63 -16.90
CA PRO A 231 3.91 -18.01 -18.17
C PRO A 231 2.76 -16.99 -18.02
N LYS A 232 1.78 -17.28 -17.15
CA LYS A 232 0.67 -16.37 -16.85
C LYS A 232 1.14 -15.17 -16.04
N LEU A 233 2.01 -15.37 -15.05
CA LEU A 233 2.61 -14.30 -14.25
C LEU A 233 3.43 -13.36 -15.14
N LYS A 234 4.24 -13.90 -16.07
CA LYS A 234 5.00 -13.11 -17.04
C LYS A 234 4.08 -12.29 -17.94
N LYS A 235 3.01 -12.90 -18.48
CA LYS A 235 2.02 -12.19 -19.30
C LYS A 235 1.41 -11.00 -18.55
N TRP A 236 0.91 -11.25 -17.34
CA TRP A 236 0.29 -10.19 -16.54
C TRP A 236 1.30 -9.15 -16.03
N GLN A 237 2.53 -9.55 -15.73
CA GLN A 237 3.61 -8.63 -15.39
C GLN A 237 3.84 -7.63 -16.53
N ILE A 238 3.94 -8.11 -17.78
CA ILE A 238 4.11 -7.25 -18.95
C ILE A 238 2.88 -6.36 -19.17
N ILE A 239 1.66 -6.90 -19.06
CA ILE A 239 0.42 -6.11 -19.19
C ILE A 239 0.40 -4.97 -18.17
N MET A 240 0.68 -5.26 -16.89
CA MET A 240 0.66 -4.25 -15.84
C MET A 240 1.77 -3.21 -16.00
N PHE A 241 2.93 -3.61 -16.51
CA PHE A 241 3.98 -2.66 -16.88
C PHE A 241 3.54 -1.73 -18.02
N ILE A 242 2.98 -2.29 -19.10
CA ILE A 242 2.47 -1.50 -20.23
C ILE A 242 1.36 -0.55 -19.79
N LEU A 243 0.44 -1.00 -18.92
CA LEU A 243 -0.61 -0.16 -18.36
C LEU A 243 -0.08 0.98 -17.47
N THR A 244 1.17 0.91 -16.99
CA THR A 244 1.80 1.98 -16.22
C THR A 244 2.36 3.09 -17.12
N LEU A 245 2.74 2.76 -18.35
CA LEU A 245 3.44 3.68 -19.26
C LEU A 245 2.65 4.97 -19.58
N PRO A 246 1.32 4.95 -19.79
CA PRO A 246 0.55 6.19 -20.01
C PRO A 246 0.66 7.16 -18.84
N MET A 247 0.60 6.69 -17.59
CA MET A 247 0.72 7.53 -16.39
C MET A 247 2.09 8.18 -16.34
N TRP A 248 3.15 7.40 -16.58
CA TRP A 248 4.52 7.90 -16.64
C TRP A 248 4.73 8.89 -17.78
N PHE A 249 4.13 8.66 -18.94
CA PHE A 249 4.19 9.60 -20.06
C PHE A 249 3.64 10.97 -19.65
N PHE A 250 2.47 11.02 -19.01
CA PHE A 250 1.91 12.29 -18.53
C PHE A 250 2.77 12.94 -17.43
N MET A 251 3.32 12.16 -16.51
CA MET A 251 4.23 12.67 -15.47
C MET A 251 5.51 13.27 -16.05
N ILE A 252 6.16 12.56 -16.98
CA ILE A 252 7.37 13.03 -17.66
C ILE A 252 7.06 14.24 -18.53
N ARG A 253 5.95 14.24 -19.27
CA ARG A 253 5.54 15.40 -20.08
C ARG A 253 5.23 16.62 -19.20
N TYR A 254 4.62 16.43 -18.03
CA TYR A 254 4.43 17.53 -17.10
C TYR A 254 5.79 18.09 -16.63
N PHE A 255 6.67 17.20 -16.16
CA PHE A 255 8.01 17.53 -15.70
C PHE A 255 8.84 18.29 -16.74
N LEU A 256 8.85 17.85 -18.00
CA LEU A 256 9.61 18.49 -19.07
C LEU A 256 9.05 19.85 -19.53
N SER A 257 7.83 20.20 -19.11
CA SER A 257 7.16 21.44 -19.57
C SER A 257 7.13 22.56 -18.55
N LYS A 258 7.60 22.29 -17.34
CA LYS A 258 7.58 23.21 -16.22
C LYS A 258 9.00 23.35 -15.67
N PRO A 259 9.39 24.55 -15.21
CA PRO A 259 10.71 24.75 -14.61
C PRO A 259 10.86 24.03 -13.27
N SER A 260 9.74 23.77 -12.59
CA SER A 260 9.66 23.07 -11.32
C SER A 260 8.72 21.87 -11.39
N TYR A 261 8.96 20.88 -10.54
CA TYR A 261 8.09 19.73 -10.36
C TYR A 261 7.22 19.89 -9.12
N GLU A 262 5.91 19.84 -9.31
CA GLU A 262 4.92 19.96 -8.24
C GLU A 262 4.09 18.67 -8.15
N PRO A 263 4.34 17.82 -7.13
CA PRO A 263 3.74 16.49 -7.01
C PRO A 263 2.21 16.47 -6.95
N ILE A 264 1.60 17.53 -6.42
CA ILE A 264 0.15 17.64 -6.25
C ILE A 264 -0.61 17.46 -7.57
N TYR A 265 -0.11 18.03 -8.66
CA TYR A 265 -0.74 17.90 -9.98
C TYR A 265 -0.56 16.49 -10.57
N MET A 266 0.45 15.76 -10.12
CA MET A 266 0.77 14.40 -10.57
C MET A 266 0.22 13.31 -9.65
N GLN A 267 -0.48 13.67 -8.57
CA GLN A 267 -0.95 12.74 -7.55
C GLN A 267 -1.89 11.67 -8.15
N VAL A 268 -2.77 12.04 -9.07
CA VAL A 268 -3.66 11.08 -9.76
C VAL A 268 -2.87 10.03 -10.52
N PHE A 269 -1.92 10.45 -11.35
CA PHE A 269 -1.06 9.52 -12.12
C PHE A 269 -0.21 8.65 -11.19
N THR A 270 0.28 9.21 -10.09
CA THR A 270 1.02 8.48 -9.05
C THR A 270 0.15 7.40 -8.40
N MET A 271 -1.09 7.72 -8.04
CA MET A 271 -2.05 6.76 -7.45
C MET A 271 -2.44 5.64 -8.42
N PHE A 272 -2.73 5.99 -9.67
CA PHE A 272 -3.06 5.02 -10.73
C PHE A 272 -1.88 4.08 -11.02
N SER A 273 -0.68 4.65 -11.25
CA SER A 273 0.54 3.85 -11.48
C SER A 273 0.90 2.98 -10.28
N GLY A 274 0.54 3.39 -9.07
CA GLY A 274 0.66 2.59 -7.86
C GLY A 274 -0.09 1.26 -7.92
N LYS A 275 -1.23 1.19 -8.60
CA LYS A 275 -2.08 -0.02 -8.71
C LYS A 275 -1.60 -1.00 -9.78
N THR A 276 -0.97 -0.49 -10.84
CA THR A 276 -0.41 -1.34 -11.89
C THR A 276 0.99 -1.81 -11.52
N LEU A 277 1.84 -0.90 -11.02
CA LEU A 277 3.24 -1.18 -10.79
C LEU A 277 3.48 -2.09 -9.58
N PHE A 278 2.61 -2.09 -8.56
CA PHE A 278 2.75 -3.03 -7.45
C PHE A 278 2.56 -4.49 -7.88
N ILE A 279 1.63 -4.75 -8.81
CA ILE A 279 1.43 -6.10 -9.38
C ILE A 279 2.68 -6.49 -10.17
N PHE A 280 3.22 -5.55 -10.96
CA PHE A 280 4.49 -5.75 -11.66
C PHE A 280 5.63 -6.09 -10.67
N TYR A 281 5.75 -5.39 -9.54
CA TYR A 281 6.76 -5.67 -8.51
C TYR A 281 6.57 -7.04 -7.87
N ILE A 282 5.37 -7.38 -7.42
CA ILE A 282 5.08 -8.69 -6.83
C ILE A 282 5.42 -9.81 -7.81
N PHE A 283 4.97 -9.72 -9.07
CA PHE A 283 5.26 -10.75 -10.06
C PHE A 283 6.74 -10.82 -10.43
N THR A 284 7.43 -9.67 -10.49
CA THR A 284 8.89 -9.64 -10.68
C THR A 284 9.58 -10.40 -9.55
N LEU A 285 9.27 -10.10 -8.29
CA LEU A 285 9.87 -10.75 -7.13
C LEU A 285 9.52 -12.24 -7.06
N MET A 286 8.26 -12.61 -7.30
CA MET A 286 7.85 -14.02 -7.36
C MET A 286 8.64 -14.81 -8.40
N ARG A 287 8.90 -14.22 -9.58
CA ARG A 287 9.65 -14.87 -10.66
C ARG A 287 11.15 -14.91 -10.40
N LEU A 288 11.73 -13.83 -9.87
CA LEU A 288 13.14 -13.80 -9.49
C LEU A 288 13.45 -14.83 -8.40
N LEU A 289 12.58 -14.93 -7.38
CA LEU A 289 12.71 -15.87 -6.26
C LEU A 289 12.52 -17.34 -6.64
N GLN A 290 12.21 -17.66 -7.91
CA GLN A 290 12.30 -19.06 -8.39
C GLN A 290 13.76 -19.49 -8.63
N LYS A 291 14.68 -18.54 -8.77
CA LYS A 291 16.11 -18.79 -9.04
C LYS A 291 16.91 -18.68 -7.73
N GLU A 292 17.77 -19.67 -7.48
CA GLU A 292 18.55 -19.80 -6.25
C GLU A 292 19.41 -18.55 -5.95
N ARG A 293 20.07 -17.98 -6.96
CA ARG A 293 20.87 -16.75 -6.82
C ARG A 293 20.10 -15.61 -6.13
N TRP A 294 18.84 -15.42 -6.51
CA TRP A 294 18.00 -14.35 -5.97
C TRP A 294 17.43 -14.69 -4.60
N GLN A 295 17.19 -15.97 -4.32
CA GLN A 295 16.83 -16.42 -2.96
C GLN A 295 17.97 -16.13 -1.98
N THR A 296 19.22 -16.43 -2.35
CA THR A 296 20.39 -16.15 -1.49
C THR A 296 20.59 -14.65 -1.31
N LEU A 297 20.51 -13.87 -2.38
CA LEU A 297 20.70 -12.42 -2.33
C LEU A 297 19.63 -11.72 -1.46
N LEU A 298 18.37 -12.14 -1.58
CA LEU A 298 17.25 -11.51 -0.90
C LEU A 298 16.89 -12.15 0.44
N ARG A 299 17.62 -13.20 0.87
CA ARG A 299 17.42 -13.90 2.14
C ARG A 299 17.39 -12.97 3.37
N PRO A 300 18.21 -11.90 3.47
CA PRO A 300 18.16 -10.99 4.62
C PRO A 300 16.77 -10.39 4.87
N PHE A 301 16.00 -10.14 3.80
CA PHE A 301 14.64 -9.58 3.92
C PHE A 301 13.61 -10.56 4.49
N GLN A 302 13.94 -11.84 4.64
CA GLN A 302 13.03 -12.82 5.22
C GLN A 302 12.81 -12.63 6.74
N TYR A 303 13.73 -11.93 7.41
CA TYR A 303 13.74 -11.78 8.87
C TYR A 303 13.35 -10.38 9.35
N VAL A 304 12.92 -9.52 8.43
CA VAL A 304 12.33 -8.19 8.70
C VAL A 304 10.86 -8.37 9.11
#